data_AF-A0A436AKM8-F1
#
_entry.id   AF-A0A436AKM8-F1
#
_cell.length_a   1.000
_cell.length_b   1.000
_cell.length_c   1.000
_cell.angle_alpha   90.00
_cell.angle_beta   90.00
_cell.angle_gamma   90.00
#
_symmetry.space_group_name_H-M   'P 1'
#
loop_
_entity.id
_entity.type
_entity.pdbx_description
1 polymer ?
#
loop_
_entity_poly.entity_id
_entity_poly.type
_entity_poly.pdbx_seq_one_letter_code
_entity_poly.pdbx_strand_id
1 'polypeptide(L)'
;MNRFQIQGLKQDDFAEMVAEDVERALAHYDEAINKPTMVSVGKIAGSIASAVTLLSPKHRRAIDAIHADLPGLASKFVRALAAEAARRSEAGIAGVTNPPTTPLADVEPPSLPKSDDLESMLIEDWAGRVAGSTYLEEHLRIARSTLHRWQRRGEVIALRKGGRKHVFPLAQFVDGRP
;
A
#
# COMPACT_ATOMS: atom_id res chain seq x y z
N MET A 1 13.86 20.20 2.03
CA MET A 1 13.57 18.84 2.53
C MET A 1 12.22 18.82 3.23
N ASN A 2 11.30 17.96 2.79
CA ASN A 2 9.94 17.85 3.35
C ASN A 2 9.90 16.92 4.57
N ARG A 3 9.08 17.26 5.58
CA ARG A 3 8.89 16.49 6.81
C ARG A 3 8.49 15.03 6.58
N PHE A 4 7.76 14.77 5.49
CA PHE A 4 7.34 13.43 5.08
C PHE A 4 8.50 12.56 4.59
N GLN A 5 9.51 13.14 3.94
CA GLN A 5 10.70 12.39 3.48
C GLN A 5 11.60 11.99 4.65
N ILE A 6 11.71 12.85 5.66
CA ILE A 6 12.48 12.54 6.89
C ILE A 6 11.80 11.42 7.68
N GLN A 7 10.47 11.34 7.64
CA GLN A 7 9.71 10.30 8.32
C GLN A 7 9.80 8.96 7.59
N GLY A 8 9.76 8.96 6.25
CA GLY A 8 9.97 7.75 5.43
C GLY A 8 11.36 7.14 5.62
N LEU A 9 12.42 7.96 5.56
CA LEU A 9 13.80 7.49 5.77
C LEU A 9 13.99 6.83 7.15
N LYS A 10 13.48 7.48 8.21
CA LYS A 10 13.55 6.91 9.57
C LYS A 10 12.75 5.61 9.74
N GLN A 11 11.72 5.42 8.92
CA GLN A 11 10.84 4.27 8.99
C GLN A 11 11.45 3.08 8.26
N ASP A 12 12.13 3.32 7.15
CA ASP A 12 12.91 2.31 6.43
C ASP A 12 14.11 1.86 7.29
N ASP A 13 14.82 2.81 7.91
CA ASP A 13 15.91 2.51 8.86
C ASP A 13 15.41 1.64 10.03
N PHE A 14 14.19 1.93 10.55
CA PHE A 14 13.58 1.15 11.63
C PHE A 14 13.17 -0.24 11.18
N ALA A 15 12.60 -0.37 9.97
CA ALA A 15 12.22 -1.65 9.40
C ALA A 15 13.44 -2.54 9.18
N GLU A 16 14.54 -1.98 8.68
CA GLU A 16 15.81 -2.67 8.45
C GLU A 16 16.41 -3.16 9.77
N MET A 17 16.49 -2.30 10.80
CA MET A 17 16.98 -2.68 12.12
C MET A 17 16.19 -3.86 12.72
N VAL A 18 14.84 -3.82 12.66
CA VAL A 18 14.00 -4.91 13.16
C VAL A 18 14.20 -6.19 12.33
N ALA A 19 14.39 -6.07 11.02
CA ALA A 19 14.66 -7.22 10.16
C ALA A 19 15.97 -7.91 10.55
N GLU A 20 17.05 -7.15 10.72
CA GLU A 20 18.35 -7.67 11.16
C GLU A 20 18.29 -8.38 12.52
N ASP A 21 17.56 -7.80 13.48
CA ASP A 21 17.40 -8.38 14.81
C ASP A 21 16.64 -9.71 14.77
N VAL A 22 15.59 -9.80 13.95
CA VAL A 22 14.83 -11.04 13.75
C VAL A 22 15.66 -12.09 13.02
N GLU A 23 16.41 -11.71 11.99
CA GLU A 23 17.34 -12.61 11.30
C GLU A 23 18.39 -13.18 12.26
N ARG A 24 18.98 -12.33 13.11
CA ARG A 24 19.97 -12.75 14.11
C ARG A 24 19.36 -13.71 15.14
N ALA A 25 18.12 -13.46 15.57
CA ALA A 25 17.42 -14.34 16.49
C ALA A 25 17.14 -15.72 15.87
N LEU A 26 16.72 -15.76 14.60
CA LEU A 26 16.47 -17.01 13.87
C LEU A 26 17.75 -17.81 13.65
N ALA A 27 18.85 -17.14 13.25
CA ALA A 27 20.15 -17.77 13.09
C ALA A 27 20.65 -18.45 14.37
N HIS A 28 20.26 -17.93 15.54
CA HIS A 28 20.62 -18.51 16.84
C HIS A 28 19.76 -19.72 17.24
N TYR A 29 18.49 -19.74 16.82
CA TYR A 29 17.52 -20.76 17.24
C TYR A 29 17.45 -21.98 16.31
N ASP A 30 17.69 -21.80 15.01
CA ASP A 30 17.59 -22.89 14.03
C ASP A 30 18.61 -22.72 12.91
N GLU A 31 19.75 -23.39 13.06
CA GLU A 31 20.84 -23.41 12.06
C GLU A 31 20.42 -24.09 10.75
N ALA A 32 19.30 -24.84 10.74
CA ALA A 32 18.79 -25.53 9.56
C ALA A 32 17.83 -24.65 8.71
N ILE A 33 17.43 -23.47 9.19
CA ILE A 33 16.66 -22.52 8.37
C ILE A 33 17.51 -22.02 7.20
N ASN A 34 16.96 -22.13 6.00
CA ASN A 34 17.65 -21.61 4.82
C ASN A 34 17.77 -20.07 4.89
N LYS A 35 18.93 -19.54 4.49
CA LYS A 35 19.24 -18.10 4.54
C LYS A 35 18.20 -17.23 3.81
N PRO A 36 17.68 -17.59 2.62
CA PRO A 36 16.61 -16.81 1.95
C PRO A 36 15.30 -16.69 2.75
N THR A 37 14.88 -17.76 3.42
CA THR A 37 13.69 -17.78 4.28
C THR A 37 13.91 -16.88 5.48
N MET A 38 15.09 -16.96 6.12
CA MET A 38 15.44 -16.09 7.25
C MET A 38 15.34 -14.61 6.88
N VAL A 39 15.94 -14.22 5.75
CA VAL A 39 15.87 -12.83 5.23
C VAL A 39 14.43 -12.42 4.92
N SER A 40 13.63 -13.34 4.37
CA SER A 40 12.22 -13.09 4.08
C SER A 40 11.42 -12.83 5.36
N VAL A 41 11.67 -13.61 6.42
CA VAL A 41 11.02 -13.42 7.73
C VAL A 41 11.44 -12.10 8.37
N GLY A 42 12.73 -11.75 8.31
CA GLY A 42 13.23 -10.46 8.78
C GLY A 42 12.50 -9.28 8.11
N LYS A 43 12.44 -9.28 6.78
CA LYS A 43 11.74 -8.23 6.01
C LYS A 43 10.26 -8.11 6.37
N ILE A 44 9.56 -9.24 6.55
CA ILE A 44 8.15 -9.25 6.97
C ILE A 44 8.03 -8.60 8.36
N ALA A 45 8.87 -9.00 9.32
CA ALA A 45 8.83 -8.47 10.68
C ALA A 45 9.12 -6.96 10.71
N GLY A 46 10.16 -6.51 9.99
CA GLY A 46 10.49 -5.09 9.84
C GLY A 46 9.35 -4.28 9.24
N SER A 47 8.73 -4.78 8.18
CA SER A 47 7.59 -4.12 7.51
C SER A 47 6.37 -4.02 8.44
N ILE A 48 6.06 -5.09 9.19
CA ILE A 48 4.97 -5.08 10.16
C ILE A 48 5.25 -4.09 11.29
N ALA A 49 6.45 -4.13 11.89
CA ALA A 49 6.83 -3.23 12.98
C ALA A 49 6.71 -1.77 12.55
N SER A 50 7.23 -1.46 11.37
CA SER A 50 7.13 -0.17 10.70
C SER A 50 5.66 0.27 10.52
N ALA A 51 4.81 -0.59 9.97
CA ALA A 51 3.38 -0.29 9.79
C ALA A 51 2.65 -0.02 11.13
N VAL A 52 3.00 -0.75 12.19
CA VAL A 52 2.42 -0.54 13.53
C VAL A 52 2.72 0.85 14.08
N THR A 53 3.90 1.43 13.77
CA THR A 53 4.24 2.79 14.21
C THR A 53 3.34 3.87 13.60
N LEU A 54 2.81 3.62 12.40
CA LEU A 54 1.90 4.52 11.68
C LEU A 54 0.46 4.46 12.18
N LEU A 55 0.11 3.47 13.00
CA LEU A 55 -1.24 3.33 13.54
C LEU A 55 -1.56 4.47 14.51
N SER A 56 -2.80 4.94 14.46
CA SER A 56 -3.31 5.89 15.47
C SER A 56 -3.23 5.27 16.89
N PRO A 57 -3.14 6.07 17.96
CA PRO A 57 -3.11 5.56 19.34
C PRO A 57 -4.29 4.65 19.70
N LYS A 58 -5.48 4.91 19.13
CA LYS A 58 -6.67 4.07 19.33
C LYS A 58 -6.46 2.66 18.79
N HIS A 59 -5.92 2.53 17.58
CA HIS A 59 -5.65 1.25 16.94
C HIS A 59 -4.53 0.48 17.65
N ARG A 60 -3.46 1.16 18.11
CA ARG A 60 -2.41 0.52 18.92
C ARG A 60 -2.97 -0.09 20.22
N ARG A 61 -3.79 0.67 20.96
CA ARG A 61 -4.47 0.15 22.18
C ARG A 61 -5.40 -1.02 21.90
N ALA A 62 -6.06 -1.03 20.74
CA ALA A 62 -6.91 -2.15 20.35
C ALA A 62 -6.10 -3.42 20.09
N ILE A 63 -4.89 -3.31 19.53
CA ILE A 63 -3.96 -4.44 19.39
C ILE A 63 -3.53 -4.96 20.76
N ASP A 64 -3.17 -4.05 21.69
CA ASP A 64 -2.77 -4.44 23.05
C ASP A 64 -3.89 -5.19 23.79
N ALA A 65 -5.16 -4.81 23.54
CA ALA A 65 -6.32 -5.44 24.16
C ALA A 65 -6.57 -6.88 23.70
N ILE A 66 -6.09 -7.27 22.50
CA ILE A 66 -6.28 -8.61 21.92
C ILE A 66 -5.02 -9.47 22.01
N HIS A 67 -4.04 -9.12 22.87
CA HIS A 67 -2.72 -9.78 22.91
C HIS A 67 -2.79 -11.30 23.07
N ALA A 68 -3.78 -11.84 23.79
CA ALA A 68 -3.98 -13.27 23.96
C ALA A 68 -4.35 -13.99 22.65
N ASP A 69 -5.04 -13.32 21.73
CA ASP A 69 -5.49 -13.88 20.45
C ASP A 69 -4.45 -13.66 19.32
N LEU A 70 -3.46 -12.80 19.55
CA LEU A 70 -2.44 -12.45 18.56
C LEU A 70 -1.70 -13.66 17.96
N PRO A 71 -1.31 -14.70 18.71
CA PRO A 71 -0.65 -15.88 18.10
C PRO A 71 -1.53 -16.58 17.06
N GLY A 72 -2.83 -16.68 17.32
CA GLY A 72 -3.80 -17.27 16.39
C GLY A 72 -4.02 -16.40 15.15
N LEU A 73 -4.09 -15.08 15.33
CA LEU A 73 -4.19 -14.12 14.22
C LEU A 73 -2.92 -14.10 13.37
N ALA A 74 -1.74 -14.13 14.00
CA ALA A 74 -0.45 -14.21 13.31
C ALA A 74 -0.34 -15.49 12.47
N SER A 75 -0.75 -16.64 13.02
CA SER A 75 -0.77 -17.91 12.28
C SER A 75 -1.69 -17.86 11.05
N LYS A 76 -2.87 -17.24 11.18
CA LYS A 76 -3.79 -17.03 10.05
C LYS A 76 -3.21 -16.10 8.99
N PHE A 77 -2.58 -15.00 9.43
CA PHE A 77 -1.89 -14.06 8.56
C PHE A 77 -0.77 -14.74 7.76
N VAL A 78 0.11 -15.50 8.42
CA VAL A 78 1.19 -16.23 7.76
C VAL A 78 0.65 -17.25 6.76
N ARG A 79 -0.42 -17.98 7.10
CA ARG A 79 -1.06 -18.92 6.18
C ARG A 79 -1.63 -18.23 4.95
N ALA A 80 -2.29 -17.08 5.13
CA ALA A 80 -2.81 -16.28 4.02
C ALA A 80 -1.68 -15.77 3.12
N LEU A 81 -0.58 -15.29 3.72
CA LEU A 81 0.61 -14.84 2.99
C LEU A 81 1.26 -15.98 2.20
N ALA A 82 1.41 -17.16 2.80
CA ALA A 82 1.95 -18.34 2.13
C ALA A 82 1.07 -18.80 0.96
N ALA A 83 -0.26 -18.80 1.14
CA ALA A 83 -1.20 -19.11 0.07
C ALA A 83 -1.08 -18.10 -1.09
N GLU A 84 -0.92 -16.81 -0.78
CA GLU A 84 -0.71 -15.78 -1.79
C GLU A 84 0.60 -15.98 -2.57
N ALA A 85 1.69 -16.26 -1.86
CA ALA A 85 2.98 -16.53 -2.49
C ALA A 85 2.92 -17.75 -3.43
N ALA A 86 2.22 -18.81 -3.04
CA ALA A 86 2.02 -20.00 -3.87
C ALA A 86 1.24 -19.67 -5.16
N ARG A 87 0.14 -18.91 -5.06
CA ARG A 87 -0.65 -18.48 -6.22
C ARG A 87 0.19 -17.68 -7.22
N ARG A 88 1.01 -16.73 -6.74
CA ARG A 88 1.87 -15.92 -7.61
C ARG A 88 2.98 -16.75 -8.25
N SER A 89 3.51 -17.73 -7.54
CA SER A 89 4.50 -18.67 -8.08
C SER A 89 3.91 -19.46 -9.25
N GLU A 90 2.70 -19.99 -9.11
CA GLU A 90 2.00 -20.73 -10.17
C GLU A 90 1.69 -19.84 -11.39
N ALA A 91 1.25 -18.60 -11.17
CA ALA A 91 1.01 -17.63 -12.25
C ALA A 91 2.30 -17.23 -12.99
N GLY A 92 3.43 -17.17 -12.29
CA GLY A 92 4.75 -16.87 -12.88
C GLY A 92 5.28 -17.98 -13.81
N ILE A 93 4.90 -19.24 -13.58
CA ILE A 93 5.31 -20.37 -14.45
C ILE A 93 4.64 -20.27 -15.83
N ALA A 94 3.45 -19.67 -15.93
CA ALA A 94 2.77 -19.43 -17.20
C ALA A 94 3.37 -18.26 -18.02
N GLY A 95 4.29 -17.48 -17.45
CA GLY A 95 4.85 -16.26 -18.05
C GLY A 95 6.24 -16.40 -18.69
N VAL A 96 6.85 -17.59 -18.72
CA VAL A 96 8.22 -17.78 -19.25
C VAL A 96 8.21 -17.85 -20.78
N THR A 97 8.07 -16.68 -21.42
CA THR A 97 8.66 -16.41 -22.73
C THR A 97 9.65 -15.27 -22.55
N ASN A 98 10.94 -15.60 -22.65
CA ASN A 98 12.07 -14.71 -22.40
C ASN A 98 12.26 -13.63 -23.51
N PRO A 99 13.07 -12.58 -23.25
CA PRO A 99 12.82 -11.18 -23.62
C PRO A 99 13.69 -10.68 -24.79
N PRO A 100 13.75 -9.36 -25.04
CA PRO A 100 15.01 -8.73 -25.40
C PRO A 100 15.50 -7.72 -24.34
N THR A 101 16.76 -7.91 -24.01
CA THR A 101 17.66 -7.01 -23.28
C THR A 101 17.79 -5.64 -23.93
N THR A 102 17.70 -4.58 -23.11
CA THR A 102 18.51 -3.36 -23.30
C THR A 102 18.77 -2.71 -21.94
N PRO A 103 20.03 -2.44 -21.56
CA PRO A 103 20.37 -1.71 -20.33
C PRO A 103 20.55 -0.22 -20.62
N LEU A 104 20.09 0.66 -19.73
CA LEU A 104 20.79 1.89 -19.28
C LEU A 104 19.87 2.87 -18.55
N ALA A 105 20.39 3.32 -17.40
CA ALA A 105 20.27 4.65 -16.80
C ALA A 105 18.96 5.08 -16.11
N ASP A 106 19.09 5.28 -14.79
CA ASP A 106 18.62 6.42 -14.00
C ASP A 106 17.45 7.23 -14.57
N VAL A 107 16.27 6.99 -14.00
CA VAL A 107 15.46 7.94 -13.22
C VAL A 107 14.32 7.09 -12.67
N GLU A 108 14.32 6.80 -11.37
CA GLU A 108 13.19 6.11 -10.72
C GLU A 108 11.95 7.03 -10.78
N PRO A 109 10.90 6.70 -11.56
CA PRO A 109 9.61 7.34 -11.42
C PRO A 109 8.96 6.78 -10.14
N PRO A 110 8.01 7.50 -9.51
CA PRO A 110 7.32 7.00 -8.33
C PRO A 110 6.77 5.60 -8.62
N SER A 111 7.17 4.63 -7.80
CA SER A 111 6.80 3.23 -7.91
C SER A 111 5.28 3.11 -8.02
N LEU A 112 4.81 2.82 -9.23
CA LEU A 112 3.40 2.53 -9.47
C LEU A 112 3.04 1.29 -8.65
N PRO A 113 1.90 1.29 -7.93
CA PRO A 113 1.44 0.12 -7.20
C PRO A 113 1.37 -1.09 -8.14
N LYS A 114 1.90 -2.22 -7.67
CA LYS A 114 1.93 -3.49 -8.41
C LYS A 114 0.49 -3.92 -8.68
N SER A 115 0.21 -4.45 -9.88
CA SER A 115 -1.15 -4.73 -10.36
C SER A 115 -2.02 -5.53 -9.38
N ASP A 116 -1.44 -6.47 -8.63
CA ASP A 116 -2.17 -7.26 -7.62
C ASP A 116 -2.67 -6.43 -6.42
N ASP A 117 -1.96 -5.36 -6.05
CA ASP A 117 -2.38 -4.46 -4.97
C ASP A 117 -3.53 -3.56 -5.42
N LEU A 118 -3.66 -3.30 -6.74
CA LEU A 118 -4.77 -2.53 -7.30
C LEU A 118 -6.09 -3.32 -7.31
N GLU A 119 -6.03 -4.64 -7.50
CA GLU A 119 -7.21 -5.52 -7.57
C GLU A 119 -7.88 -5.75 -6.19
N SER A 120 -7.13 -5.63 -5.10
CA SER A 120 -7.63 -5.83 -3.72
C SER A 120 -7.97 -4.52 -3.00
N MET A 121 -7.69 -3.37 -3.61
CA MET A 121 -7.83 -2.05 -3.01
C MET A 121 -9.25 -1.52 -3.21
N LEU A 122 -9.82 -0.89 -2.18
CA LEU A 122 -11.11 -0.22 -2.32
C LEU A 122 -11.03 0.87 -3.39
N ILE A 123 -12.10 1.05 -4.16
CA ILE A 123 -12.16 2.04 -5.25
C ILE A 123 -11.87 3.46 -4.73
N GLU A 124 -12.12 3.75 -3.46
CA GLU A 124 -11.75 5.03 -2.87
C GLU A 124 -10.26 5.15 -2.52
N ASP A 125 -9.59 4.05 -2.20
CA ASP A 125 -8.21 4.04 -1.70
C ASP A 125 -7.18 4.19 -2.83
N TRP A 126 -7.46 3.69 -4.05
CA TRP A 126 -6.54 3.88 -5.19
C TRP A 126 -6.50 5.34 -5.68
N ALA A 127 -7.59 6.08 -5.47
CA ALA A 127 -7.74 7.45 -5.92
C ALA A 127 -7.19 8.50 -4.93
N GLY A 128 -6.69 8.05 -3.77
CA GLY A 128 -6.22 8.93 -2.70
C GLY A 128 -7.36 9.78 -2.12
N ARG A 129 -7.10 11.05 -1.84
CA ARG A 129 -8.13 11.93 -1.25
C ARG A 129 -9.24 12.19 -2.27
N VAL A 130 -10.46 11.80 -1.94
CA VAL A 130 -11.67 12.03 -2.74
C VAL A 130 -12.61 13.02 -2.05
N ALA A 131 -13.37 13.79 -2.83
CA ALA A 131 -14.35 14.74 -2.32
C ALA A 131 -15.68 14.71 -3.07
N GLY A 132 -16.76 15.04 -2.38
CA GLY A 132 -18.07 15.21 -3.00
C GLY A 132 -18.21 16.56 -3.69
N SER A 133 -19.23 16.70 -4.56
CA SER A 133 -19.49 17.96 -5.29
C SER A 133 -19.62 19.19 -4.38
N THR A 134 -20.25 19.05 -3.20
CA THR A 134 -20.39 20.17 -2.24
C THR A 134 -19.04 20.68 -1.76
N TYR A 135 -18.10 19.79 -1.44
CA TYR A 135 -16.77 20.18 -0.99
C TYR A 135 -15.99 20.91 -2.08
N LEU A 136 -16.07 20.43 -3.33
CA LEU A 136 -15.40 21.05 -4.48
C LEU A 136 -15.95 22.43 -4.82
N GLU A 137 -17.26 22.63 -4.64
CA GLU A 137 -17.91 23.93 -4.84
C GLU A 137 -17.46 24.95 -3.79
N GLU A 138 -17.35 24.54 -2.53
CA GLU A 138 -16.93 25.40 -1.42
C GLU A 138 -15.43 25.73 -1.47
N HIS A 139 -14.57 24.74 -1.74
CA HIS A 139 -13.12 24.85 -1.56
C HIS A 139 -12.35 25.14 -2.85
N LEU A 140 -12.79 24.60 -3.99
CA LEU A 140 -12.16 24.81 -5.31
C LEU A 140 -12.99 25.71 -6.23
N ARG A 141 -14.12 26.24 -5.75
CA ARG A 141 -15.04 27.10 -6.52
C ARG A 141 -15.53 26.48 -7.82
N ILE A 142 -15.63 25.15 -7.87
CA ILE A 142 -16.11 24.41 -9.03
C ILE A 142 -17.60 24.14 -8.88
N ALA A 143 -18.43 24.77 -9.71
CA ALA A 143 -19.87 24.54 -9.69
C ALA A 143 -20.22 23.07 -10.01
N ARG A 144 -21.25 22.54 -9.34
CA ARG A 144 -21.74 21.16 -9.57
C ARG A 144 -22.10 20.88 -11.04
N SER A 145 -22.67 21.86 -11.75
CA SER A 145 -22.99 21.77 -13.18
C SER A 145 -21.74 21.61 -14.06
N THR A 146 -20.65 22.29 -13.70
CA THR A 146 -19.35 22.20 -14.38
C THR A 146 -18.73 20.81 -14.17
N LEU A 147 -18.73 20.29 -12.95
CA LEU A 147 -18.27 18.92 -12.66
C LEU A 147 -19.04 17.88 -13.46
N HIS A 148 -20.37 18.02 -13.53
CA HIS A 148 -21.21 17.10 -14.31
C HIS A 148 -20.93 17.17 -15.81
N ARG A 149 -20.66 18.37 -16.34
CA ARG A 149 -20.26 18.57 -17.74
C ARG A 149 -18.92 17.90 -18.02
N TRP A 150 -17.92 18.13 -17.18
CA TRP A 150 -16.59 17.53 -17.31
C TRP A 150 -16.63 16.01 -17.21
N GLN A 151 -17.41 15.47 -16.28
CA GLN A 151 -17.65 14.03 -16.17
C GLN A 151 -18.25 13.46 -17.47
N ARG A 152 -19.30 14.08 -18.03
CA ARG A 152 -19.89 13.58 -19.30
C ARG A 152 -18.92 13.63 -20.49
N ARG A 153 -17.97 14.56 -20.47
CA ARG A 153 -16.95 14.73 -21.53
C ARG A 153 -15.71 13.87 -21.31
N GLY A 154 -15.63 13.15 -20.20
CA GLY A 154 -14.45 12.35 -19.83
C GLY A 154 -13.24 13.20 -19.40
N GLU A 155 -13.43 14.48 -19.08
CA GLU A 155 -12.35 15.35 -18.57
C GLU A 155 -12.06 15.09 -17.08
N VAL A 156 -13.04 14.55 -16.35
CA VAL A 156 -12.96 14.29 -14.91
C VAL A 156 -13.50 12.90 -14.62
N ILE A 157 -12.80 12.17 -13.76
CA ILE A 157 -13.19 10.86 -13.26
C ILE A 157 -14.07 11.02 -12.01
N ALA A 158 -15.22 10.34 -12.00
CA ALA A 158 -16.15 10.30 -10.89
C ALA A 158 -16.34 8.86 -10.40
N LEU A 159 -16.05 8.63 -9.12
CA LEU A 159 -16.17 7.33 -8.47
C LEU A 159 -17.52 7.22 -7.76
N ARG A 160 -18.11 6.03 -7.78
CA ARG A 160 -19.40 5.80 -7.11
C ARG A 160 -19.15 5.54 -5.63
N LYS A 161 -19.71 6.39 -4.77
CA LYS A 161 -19.76 6.20 -3.32
C LYS A 161 -21.17 5.74 -2.93
N GLY A 162 -21.35 4.43 -2.80
CA GLY A 162 -22.66 3.81 -2.64
C GLY A 162 -23.53 3.87 -3.91
N GLY A 163 -24.86 3.72 -3.78
CA GLY A 163 -25.73 3.51 -4.95
C GLY A 163 -25.97 4.72 -5.85
N ARG A 164 -25.91 5.96 -5.33
CA ARG A 164 -26.37 7.17 -6.07
C ARG A 164 -25.43 8.37 -6.01
N LYS A 165 -24.41 8.36 -5.15
CA LYS A 165 -23.53 9.50 -4.95
C LYS A 165 -22.23 9.30 -5.71
N HIS A 166 -21.73 10.37 -6.31
CA HIS A 166 -20.40 10.41 -6.92
C HIS A 166 -19.44 11.20 -6.03
N VAL A 167 -18.21 10.74 -5.96
CA VAL A 167 -17.06 11.44 -5.39
C VAL A 167 -15.98 11.57 -6.45
N PHE A 168 -15.16 12.59 -6.32
CA PHE A 168 -14.16 12.95 -7.30
C PHE A 168 -12.77 12.91 -6.63
N PRO A 169 -11.79 12.18 -7.19
CA PRO A 169 -10.39 12.30 -6.80
C PRO A 169 -9.92 13.75 -6.80
N LEU A 170 -9.26 14.20 -5.73
CA LEU A 170 -8.77 15.59 -5.63
C LEU A 170 -7.53 15.83 -6.49
N ALA A 171 -6.72 14.79 -6.72
CA ALA A 171 -5.46 14.88 -7.46
C ALA A 171 -5.65 15.27 -8.93
N GLN A 172 -6.86 15.11 -9.49
CA GLN A 172 -7.17 15.52 -10.85
C GLN A 172 -7.48 17.02 -10.98
N PHE A 173 -7.54 17.77 -9.88
CA PHE A 173 -7.83 19.19 -9.94
C PHE A 173 -6.60 20.02 -9.60
N VAL A 174 -6.20 20.88 -10.54
CA VAL A 174 -5.18 21.91 -10.33
C VAL A 174 -5.85 23.28 -10.50
N ASP A 175 -5.83 24.09 -9.45
CA ASP A 175 -6.43 25.44 -9.43
C ASP A 175 -7.90 25.50 -9.93
N GLY A 176 -8.68 24.47 -9.59
CA GLY A 176 -10.11 24.40 -9.93
C GLY A 176 -10.40 23.92 -11.36
N ARG A 177 -9.42 23.34 -12.06
CA ARG A 177 -9.55 22.78 -13.41
C ARG A 177 -9.14 21.30 -13.43
N PRO A 178 -9.73 20.46 -14.30
CA PRO A 178 -9.26 19.11 -14.55
C PRO A 178 -7.85 19.07 -15.14
#